data_AF-A0A6M0RC29-F1
#
_entry.id   AF-A0A6M0RC29-F1
#
_cell.length_a   1.000
_cell.length_b   1.000
_cell.length_c   1.000
_cell.angle_alpha   90.00
_cell.angle_beta   90.00
_cell.angle_gamma   90.00
#
_symmetry.space_group_name_H-M   'P 1'
#
loop_
_entity.id
_entity.type
_entity.pdbx_description
1 polymer ?
#
loop_
_entity_poly.entity_id
_entity_poly.type
_entity_poly.pdbx_seq_one_letter_code
_entity_poly.pdbx_strand_id
1 'polypeptide(L)'
;MNIKEKRKIKKIIKFKHNNSLFNNFDKYLKISRVKILKHEFVKNIDGGKIYKVRYKHGFNLWNPLTWIIIIIPLMFISIWESFKEFKEDMQSLIYFDEIKIKN
;
A
#
# COMPACT_ATOMS: atom_id res chain seq x y z
N MET A 1 5.21 1.06 -19.08
CA MET A 1 5.89 0.33 -17.99
C MET A 1 5.61 -1.15 -18.14
N ASN A 2 6.64 -2.00 -18.03
CA ASN A 2 6.49 -3.46 -18.16
C ASN A 2 5.78 -4.04 -16.91
N ILE A 3 5.10 -5.18 -17.05
CA ILE A 3 4.43 -5.91 -15.96
C ILE A 3 5.41 -6.23 -14.82
N LYS A 4 6.65 -6.60 -15.15
CA LYS A 4 7.70 -6.88 -14.15
C LYS A 4 8.05 -5.65 -13.30
N GLU A 5 8.25 -4.50 -13.94
CA GLU A 5 8.52 -3.21 -13.28
C GLU A 5 7.33 -2.80 -12.40
N LYS A 6 6.10 -2.93 -12.92
CA LYS A 6 4.86 -2.64 -12.17
C LYS A 6 4.77 -3.45 -10.87
N ARG A 7 5.15 -4.74 -10.91
CA ARG A 7 5.18 -5.62 -9.73
C ARG A 7 6.27 -5.19 -8.73
N LYS A 8 7.48 -4.86 -9.20
CA LYS A 8 8.57 -4.33 -8.34
C LYS A 8 8.10 -3.05 -7.62
N ILE A 9 7.53 -2.07 -8.35
CA ILE A 9 6.99 -0.83 -7.79
C ILE A 9 5.94 -1.11 -6.71
N LYS A 10 4.95 -1.97 -6.99
CA LYS A 10 3.93 -2.32 -6.00
C LYS A 10 4.51 -2.93 -4.73
N LYS A 11 5.54 -3.77 -4.83
CA LYS A 11 6.22 -4.35 -3.67
C LYS A 11 6.94 -3.26 -2.85
N ILE A 12 7.63 -2.34 -3.51
CA ILE A 12 8.30 -1.21 -2.85
C ILE A 12 7.28 -0.35 -2.10
N ILE A 13 6.15 -0.02 -2.75
CA ILE A 13 5.06 0.73 -2.11
C ILE A 13 4.51 -0.01 -0.90
N LYS A 14 4.23 -1.31 -1.02
CA LYS A 14 3.73 -2.11 0.11
C LYS A 14 4.72 -2.10 1.27
N PHE A 15 6.01 -2.29 0.99
CA PHE A 15 7.04 -2.28 2.03
C PHE A 15 7.24 -0.90 2.67
N LYS A 16 6.99 0.19 1.93
CA LYS A 16 7.10 1.55 2.45
C LYS A 16 6.00 1.88 3.46
N HIS A 17 4.77 1.43 3.21
CA HIS A 17 3.61 1.74 4.06
C HIS A 17 3.36 0.70 5.15
N ASN A 18 3.79 -0.54 4.94
CA ASN A 18 3.59 -1.61 5.91
C ASN A 18 4.87 -1.88 6.69
N ASN A 19 4.75 -2.06 8.01
CA ASN A 19 5.84 -2.64 8.80
C ASN A 19 6.21 -4.05 8.30
N SER A 20 7.45 -4.47 8.55
CA SER A 20 7.99 -5.76 8.09
C SER A 20 7.11 -6.95 8.50
N LEU A 21 6.61 -6.95 9.73
CA LEU A 21 5.68 -7.95 10.26
C LEU A 21 4.37 -7.95 9.48
N PHE A 22 3.74 -6.79 9.31
CA PHE A 22 2.48 -6.68 8.57
C PHE A 22 2.65 -7.09 7.10
N ASN A 23 3.77 -6.77 6.47
CA ASN A 23 4.06 -7.19 5.10
C ASN A 23 4.19 -8.72 4.96
N ASN A 24 4.73 -9.41 5.97
CA ASN A 24 4.77 -10.87 6.01
C ASN A 24 3.36 -11.45 6.12
N PHE A 25 2.51 -10.91 7.01
CA PHE A 25 1.12 -11.34 7.13
C PHE A 25 0.31 -11.05 5.84
N ASP A 26 0.47 -9.85 5.28
CA ASP A 26 -0.22 -9.42 4.06
C ASP A 26 0.15 -10.27 2.84
N LYS A 27 1.35 -10.86 2.80
CA LYS A 27 1.75 -11.80 1.74
C LYS A 27 0.78 -12.98 1.62
N TYR A 28 0.30 -13.50 2.75
CA TYR A 28 -0.63 -14.63 2.81
C TYR A 28 -2.07 -14.14 2.78
N LEU A 29 -2.38 -13.13 3.58
CA LEU A 29 -3.74 -12.70 3.84
C LEU A 29 -4.28 -11.79 2.72
N LYS A 30 -3.44 -11.10 1.94
CA LYS A 30 -3.85 -10.18 0.86
C LYS A 30 -4.82 -9.09 1.32
N ILE A 31 -4.49 -8.46 2.43
CA ILE A 31 -5.27 -7.41 3.12
C ILE A 31 -5.00 -6.04 2.49
N SER A 32 -3.75 -5.72 2.14
CA SER A 32 -3.38 -4.43 1.58
C SER A 32 -3.53 -4.40 0.06
N ARG A 33 -4.05 -3.28 -0.43
CA ARG A 33 -4.31 -3.01 -1.84
C ARG A 33 -3.50 -1.79 -2.28
N VAL A 34 -2.71 -1.99 -3.34
CA VAL A 34 -2.01 -0.91 -4.03
C VAL A 34 -2.54 -0.78 -5.46
N LYS A 35 -3.12 0.38 -5.77
CA LYS A 35 -3.59 0.74 -7.11
C LYS A 35 -2.74 1.89 -7.66
N ILE A 36 -1.92 1.59 -8.66
CA ILE A 36 -1.18 2.62 -9.41
C ILE A 36 -2.18 3.35 -10.31
N LEU A 37 -2.26 4.68 -10.16
CA LEU A 37 -3.13 5.55 -10.94
C LEU A 37 -2.40 6.12 -12.16
N LYS A 38 -1.20 6.66 -11.96
CA LYS A 38 -0.35 7.21 -13.02
C LYS A 38 1.10 6.84 -12.75
N HIS A 39 1.89 6.66 -13.80
CA HIS A 39 3.33 6.51 -13.68
C HIS A 39 4.02 7.26 -14.82
N GLU A 40 5.15 7.89 -14.51
CA GLU A 40 5.99 8.62 -15.46
C GLU A 40 7.43 8.18 -15.26
N PHE A 41 8.10 7.82 -16.35
CA PHE A 41 9.53 7.57 -16.32
C PHE A 41 10.25 8.92 -16.21
N VAL A 42 11.21 9.01 -15.30
CA VAL A 42 11.96 10.26 -15.07
C VAL A 42 13.32 10.18 -15.73
N LYS A 43 14.15 9.22 -15.31
CA LYS A 43 15.52 9.05 -15.81
C LYS A 43 16.09 7.67 -15.49
N ASN A 44 17.12 7.29 -16.22
CA ASN A 44 18.01 6.20 -15.84
C ASN A 44 19.01 6.69 -14.77
N ILE A 45 19.43 5.77 -13.91
CA ILE A 45 20.51 5.94 -12.93
C ILE A 45 21.46 4.75 -13.05
N ASP A 46 22.68 4.88 -12.54
CA ASP A 46 23.63 3.76 -12.52
C ASP A 46 23.02 2.56 -11.78
N GLY A 47 22.78 1.49 -12.53
CA GLY A 47 22.15 0.27 -12.04
C GLY A 47 20.63 0.30 -11.92
N GLY A 48 19.89 1.26 -12.52
CA GLY A 48 18.43 1.27 -12.44
C GLY A 48 17.67 2.37 -13.17
N LYS A 49 16.36 2.48 -12.86
CA LYS A 49 15.42 3.46 -13.41
C LYS A 49 14.63 4.17 -12.31
N ILE A 50 14.34 5.45 -12.49
CA ILE A 50 13.48 6.24 -11.58
C ILE A 50 12.13 6.48 -12.23
N TYR A 51 11.06 6.22 -11.48
CA TYR A 51 9.68 6.48 -11.87
C TYR A 51 8.99 7.39 -10.87
N LYS A 52 8.28 8.42 -11.36
CA LYS A 52 7.26 9.13 -10.58
C LYS A 52 5.97 8.33 -10.63
N VAL A 53 5.41 7.99 -9.48
CA VAL A 53 4.23 7.13 -9.37
C VAL A 53 3.19 7.81 -8.51
N ARG A 54 1.99 7.99 -9.08
CA ARG A 54 0.79 8.33 -8.35
C ARG A 54 0.03 7.05 -8.03
N TYR A 55 -0.21 6.77 -6.76
CA TYR A 55 -0.87 5.53 -6.34
C TYR A 55 -1.83 5.75 -5.17
N LYS A 56 -2.79 4.84 -5.06
CA LYS A 56 -3.63 4.65 -3.88
C LYS A 56 -3.14 3.45 -3.11
N HIS A 57 -2.93 3.64 -1.81
CA HIS A 57 -2.71 2.56 -0.84
C HIS A 57 -3.93 2.50 0.10
N GLY A 58 -4.22 1.31 0.62
CA GLY A 58 -5.34 1.10 1.55
C GLY A 58 -5.71 -0.37 1.67
N PHE A 59 -6.86 -0.63 2.28
CA PHE A 59 -7.34 -1.97 2.60
C PHE A 59 -8.17 -2.61 1.47
N ASN A 60 -8.12 -3.95 1.39
CA ASN A 60 -8.93 -4.76 0.50
C ASN A 60 -10.23 -5.16 1.21
N LEU A 61 -11.21 -4.27 1.22
CA LEU A 61 -12.50 -4.48 1.90
C LEU A 61 -13.33 -5.67 1.38
N TRP A 62 -12.97 -6.24 0.24
CA TRP A 62 -13.60 -7.46 -0.27
C TRP A 62 -13.09 -8.74 0.40
N ASN A 63 -11.99 -8.64 1.14
CA ASN A 63 -11.39 -9.78 1.81
C ASN A 63 -11.94 -9.90 3.24
N PRO A 64 -12.57 -11.02 3.62
CA PRO A 64 -13.13 -11.21 4.96
C PRO A 64 -12.07 -11.08 6.07
N LEU A 65 -10.82 -11.48 5.79
CA LEU A 65 -9.71 -11.36 6.75
C LEU A 65 -9.30 -9.91 7.00
N THR A 66 -9.58 -9.01 6.06
CA THR A 66 -9.36 -7.58 6.26
C THR A 66 -10.29 -7.07 7.36
N TRP A 67 -11.57 -7.44 7.33
CA TRP A 67 -12.54 -7.04 8.36
C TRP A 67 -12.17 -7.51 9.76
N ILE A 68 -11.52 -8.66 9.92
CA ILE A 68 -11.06 -9.13 11.23
C ILE A 68 -10.07 -8.13 11.86
N ILE A 69 -9.12 -7.61 11.07
CA ILE A 69 -8.13 -6.63 11.54
C ILE A 69 -8.77 -5.27 11.84
N ILE A 70 -9.88 -4.96 11.18
CA ILE A 70 -10.64 -3.73 11.38
C ILE A 70 -11.51 -3.81 12.63
N ILE A 71 -12.23 -4.91 12.79
CA ILE A 71 -13.25 -5.08 13.82
C ILE A 71 -12.60 -5.34 15.19
N ILE A 72 -11.48 -6.07 15.26
CA ILE A 72 -10.83 -6.38 16.54
C ILE A 72 -10.46 -5.10 17.31
N PRO A 73 -9.69 -4.13 16.75
CA PRO A 73 -9.38 -2.88 17.45
C PRO A 73 -10.63 -2.08 17.84
N LEU A 74 -11.66 -2.07 16.97
CA LEU A 74 -12.94 -1.40 17.24
C LEU A 74 -13.72 -2.01 18.41
N MET A 75 -13.47 -3.28 18.77
CA MET A 75 -14.08 -3.91 19.95
C MET A 75 -13.37 -3.57 21.26
N PHE A 76 -12.11 -3.13 21.22
CA PHE A 76 -11.29 -2.90 22.41
C PHE A 76 -11.13 -1.42 22.80
N ILE A 77 -11.37 -0.49 21.87
CA ILE A 77 -11.24 0.96 22.11
C ILE A 77 -12.62 1.61 21.91
N SER A 78 -12.95 2.60 22.75
CA SER A 78 -14.20 3.38 22.67
C SER A 78 -14.57 3.70 21.22
N ILE A 79 -15.68 3.10 20.78
CA ILE A 79 -16.10 2.93 19.37
C ILE A 79 -15.99 4.22 18.53
N TRP A 80 -16.15 5.39 19.13
CA TRP A 80 -16.24 6.66 18.41
C TRP A 80 -14.91 7.26 17.95
N GLU A 81 -13.89 7.32 18.82
CA GLU A 81 -12.58 7.91 18.47
C GLU A 81 -11.82 7.01 17.50
N SER A 82 -11.80 5.70 17.75
CA SER A 82 -11.16 4.74 16.85
C SER A 82 -11.87 4.63 15.51
N PHE A 83 -13.19 4.78 15.42
CA PHE A 83 -13.85 4.76 14.11
C PHE A 83 -13.49 5.98 13.25
N LYS A 84 -13.23 7.13 13.87
CA LYS A 84 -12.80 8.34 13.15
C LYS A 84 -11.37 8.17 12.63
N GLU A 85 -10.43 7.75 13.47
CA GLU A 85 -9.04 7.45 13.07
C GLU A 85 -9.00 6.34 12.02
N PHE A 86 -9.77 5.27 12.23
CA PHE A 86 -9.85 4.16 11.30
C PHE A 86 -10.47 4.57 9.96
N LYS A 87 -11.45 5.47 9.95
CA LYS A 87 -12.04 6.02 8.73
C LYS A 87 -11.03 6.89 7.97
N GLU A 88 -10.20 7.65 8.66
CA GLU A 88 -9.11 8.42 8.05
C GLU A 88 -8.03 7.50 7.46
N ASP A 89 -7.66 6.41 8.15
CA ASP A 89 -6.75 5.38 7.64
C ASP A 89 -7.33 4.53 6.50
N MET A 90 -8.66 4.37 6.46
CA MET A 90 -9.39 3.66 5.40
C MET A 90 -9.57 4.50 4.13
N GLN A 91 -9.53 5.83 4.22
CA GLN A 91 -9.54 6.65 3.03
C GLN A 91 -8.29 6.30 2.22
N SER A 92 -8.50 5.83 0.98
CA SER A 92 -7.40 5.52 0.09
C SER A 92 -6.58 6.80 -0.14
N LEU A 93 -5.50 6.98 0.60
CA LEU A 93 -4.66 8.15 0.49
C LEU A 93 -3.96 8.09 -0.88
N ILE A 94 -4.10 9.19 -1.63
CA ILE A 94 -3.45 9.34 -2.91
C ILE A 94 -2.05 9.85 -2.63
N TYR A 95 -1.07 9.01 -2.88
CA TYR A 95 0.34 9.34 -2.71
C TYR A 95 0.99 9.63 -4.06
N PHE A 96 2.01 10.47 -4.00
CA PHE A 96 2.92 10.76 -5.10
C PHE A 96 4.34 10.50 -4.63
N ASP A 97 5.03 9.55 -5.25
CA ASP A 97 6.40 9.22 -4.88
C ASP A 97 7.29 9.03 -6.11
N GLU A 98 8.58 9.27 -5.89
CA GLU A 98 9.65 8.80 -6.79
C GLU A 98 10.17 7.44 -6.33
N ILE A 99 10.03 6.44 -7.19
CA ILE A 99 10.41 5.05 -6.90
C ILE A 99 11.58 4.66 -7.80
N LYS A 100 12.68 4.27 -7.15
CA LYS A 100 13.89 3.77 -7.80
C LYS A 100 13.79 2.26 -7.96
N ILE A 101 13.93 1.77 -9.18
CA ILE A 101 14.00 0.34 -9.49
C ILE A 101 15.45 0.04 -9.87
N LYS A 102 16.17 -0.71 -9.03
CA LYS A 102 17.44 -1.31 -9.45
C LYS A 102 17.16 -2.48 -10.42
N ASN A 103 17.95 -2.55 -11.49
CA ASN A 103 17.85 -3.61 -12.49
C ASN A 103 18.06 -4.97 -11.83
#